data_AF-W4QLZ2-F1
#
_entry.id   AF-W4QLZ2-F1
#
_cell.length_a   1.000
_cell.length_b   1.000
_cell.length_c   1.000
_cell.angle_alpha   90.00
_cell.angle_beta   90.00
_cell.angle_gamma   90.00
#
_symmetry.space_group_name_H-M   'P 1'
#
loop_
_entity.id
_entity.type
_entity.pdbx_description
1 polymer ?
#
loop_
_entity_poly.entity_id
_entity_poly.type
_entity_poly.pdbx_seq_one_letter_code
_entity_poly.pdbx_strand_id
1 'polypeptide(L)'
;MSSNESNLIHSKENMLYVFCLIISIIITIFLLFSVVGALIFAFFIFASIFSHALSMSHIRLNGVRLRPTQLPELYQKVETLCTKMEVKVPEVYILESGGILNAFATKVLAFSGKNMVVLYSDYVDLSLESKGAELDYVIAHELAHIKRNHIGKAVFIWPAMWIPFLGVSYLRACEYTCDRMAVYYTESPNNGVQALLVFAAGRRLYKNIAVKEYVEQYNEQKGLLATLTELLSTHPPIPKRIAAIEAFFDTQSVECISRNKQTAFILLTTFLLLPIASIGLVTATENLFSDLDFGFSEAAWEDDWSPLMDASFEGNIDEVERLLNEGADPNEINGFGETALMVSAHNDADIIQLLLDYGADPNHQDDYGWTPLMSTVSVENIEATALLIEAGADPSFMNEEGFSAMEIASDSGNNELMELLGIYKD
;
A
#
# COMPACT_ATOMS: atom_id res chain seq x y z
N MET A 1 -31.56 -34.36 -14.63
CA MET A 1 -31.07 -33.01 -14.30
C MET A 1 -32.04 -31.98 -14.85
N SER A 2 -32.98 -31.49 -14.04
CA SER A 2 -33.91 -30.40 -14.42
C SER A 2 -33.63 -29.14 -13.59
N SER A 3 -32.36 -28.81 -13.39
CA SER A 3 -31.95 -27.54 -12.79
C SER A 3 -32.06 -26.45 -13.86
N ASN A 4 -33.00 -25.52 -13.68
CA ASN A 4 -33.12 -24.34 -14.55
C ASN A 4 -31.80 -23.53 -14.49
N GLU A 5 -31.32 -22.99 -15.62
CA GLU A 5 -30.01 -22.29 -15.68
C GLU A 5 -29.90 -21.14 -14.66
N SER A 6 -31.02 -20.52 -14.29
CA SER A 6 -31.09 -19.48 -13.26
C SER A 6 -30.66 -19.96 -11.87
N ASN A 7 -30.81 -21.25 -11.56
CA ASN A 7 -30.43 -21.82 -10.26
C ASN A 7 -28.93 -22.13 -10.16
N LEU A 8 -28.17 -22.03 -11.26
CA LEU A 8 -26.72 -22.27 -11.24
C LEU A 8 -25.94 -21.16 -10.53
N ILE A 9 -26.50 -19.94 -10.49
CA ILE A 9 -25.86 -18.80 -9.87
C ILE A 9 -25.96 -18.93 -8.34
N HIS A 10 -24.82 -18.83 -7.66
CA HIS A 10 -24.79 -18.81 -6.20
C HIS A 10 -25.58 -17.60 -5.66
N SER A 11 -26.49 -17.84 -4.72
CA SER A 11 -27.46 -16.85 -4.25
C SER A 11 -26.85 -15.53 -3.76
N LYS A 12 -25.62 -15.59 -3.24
CA LYS A 12 -24.89 -14.42 -2.74
C LYS A 12 -24.04 -13.69 -3.78
N GLU A 13 -23.81 -14.25 -4.97
CA GLU A 13 -22.84 -13.68 -5.94
C GLU A 13 -23.21 -12.24 -6.33
N ASN A 14 -24.44 -12.01 -6.81
CA ASN A 14 -24.86 -10.68 -7.25
C ASN A 14 -24.96 -9.68 -6.09
N MET A 15 -25.45 -10.13 -4.93
CA MET A 15 -25.58 -9.28 -3.74
C MET A 15 -24.20 -8.82 -3.24
N LEU A 16 -23.24 -9.75 -3.14
CA LEU A 16 -21.87 -9.43 -2.73
C LEU A 16 -21.17 -8.54 -3.75
N TYR A 17 -21.41 -8.74 -5.05
CA TYR A 17 -20.89 -7.85 -6.09
C TYR A 17 -21.36 -6.41 -5.89
N VAL A 18 -22.67 -6.20 -5.77
CA VAL A 18 -23.26 -4.85 -5.58
C VAL A 18 -22.74 -4.22 -4.29
N PHE A 19 -22.65 -4.99 -3.21
CA PHE A 19 -22.11 -4.51 -1.94
C PHE A 19 -20.64 -4.09 -2.07
N CYS A 20 -19.77 -4.92 -2.67
CA CYS A 20 -18.38 -4.56 -2.92
C CYS A 20 -18.26 -3.35 -3.85
N LEU A 21 -19.13 -3.23 -4.86
CA LEU A 21 -19.11 -2.10 -5.80
C LEU A 21 -19.43 -0.79 -5.09
N ILE A 22 -20.45 -0.75 -4.23
CA ILE A 22 -20.79 0.44 -3.44
C ILE A 22 -19.62 0.86 -2.57
N ILE A 23 -19.01 -0.08 -1.86
CA ILE A 23 -17.86 0.19 -1.00
C ILE A 23 -16.65 0.68 -1.80
N SER A 24 -16.39 0.08 -2.96
CA SER A 24 -15.34 0.55 -3.86
C SER A 24 -15.55 1.98 -4.34
N ILE A 25 -16.80 2.36 -4.67
CA ILE A 25 -17.14 3.72 -5.07
C ILE A 25 -16.86 4.69 -3.90
N ILE A 26 -17.27 4.34 -2.68
CA ILE A 26 -17.02 5.16 -1.48
C ILE A 26 -15.52 5.35 -1.24
N ILE A 27 -14.72 4.27 -1.28
CA ILE A 27 -13.26 4.35 -1.11
C ILE A 27 -12.62 5.21 -2.20
N THR A 28 -13.05 5.02 -3.45
CA THR A 28 -12.52 5.78 -4.59
C THR A 28 -12.81 7.26 -4.44
N ILE A 29 -14.05 7.63 -4.08
CA ILE A 29 -14.43 9.03 -3.81
C ILE A 29 -13.56 9.60 -2.68
N PHE A 30 -13.37 8.85 -1.59
CA PHE A 30 -12.53 9.27 -0.46
C PHE A 30 -11.08 9.55 -0.88
N LEU A 31 -10.47 8.65 -1.65
CA LEU A 31 -9.09 8.82 -2.12
C LEU A 31 -8.94 10.03 -3.06
N LEU A 32 -9.95 10.30 -3.89
CA LEU A 32 -9.92 11.41 -4.84
C LEU A 32 -10.16 12.79 -4.20
N PHE A 33 -10.58 12.87 -2.93
CA PHE A 33 -10.70 14.15 -2.21
C PHE A 33 -9.35 14.77 -1.85
N SER A 34 -8.28 13.98 -1.76
CA SER A 34 -6.93 14.46 -1.46
C SER A 34 -6.03 14.37 -2.69
N VAL A 35 -5.21 15.40 -2.94
CA VAL A 35 -4.19 15.35 -4.02
C VAL A 35 -3.24 14.18 -3.79
N VAL A 36 -2.79 13.98 -2.55
CA VAL A 36 -1.92 12.85 -2.18
C VAL A 36 -2.65 11.53 -2.39
N GLY A 37 -3.91 11.44 -1.96
CA GLY A 37 -4.75 10.25 -2.15
C GLY A 37 -4.96 9.91 -3.63
N ALA A 38 -5.19 10.92 -4.47
CA ALA A 38 -5.37 10.77 -5.91
C ALA A 38 -4.08 10.29 -6.60
N LEU A 39 -2.92 10.82 -6.21
CA LEU A 39 -1.62 10.38 -6.72
C LEU A 39 -1.33 8.92 -6.35
N ILE A 40 -1.56 8.55 -5.09
CA ILE A 40 -1.41 7.16 -4.60
C ILE A 40 -2.34 6.23 -5.39
N PHE A 41 -3.60 6.62 -5.55
CA PHE A 41 -4.59 5.81 -6.27
C PHE A 41 -4.21 5.64 -7.76
N ALA A 42 -3.78 6.71 -8.42
CA ALA A 42 -3.30 6.67 -9.79
C ALA A 42 -2.08 5.76 -9.95
N PHE A 43 -1.12 5.83 -9.02
CA PHE A 43 0.05 4.97 -9.00
C PHE A 43 -0.33 3.49 -8.91
N PHE A 44 -1.21 3.10 -7.98
CA PHE A 44 -1.60 1.70 -7.86
C PHE A 44 -2.41 1.19 -9.06
N ILE A 45 -3.29 2.02 -9.65
CA ILE A 45 -3.98 1.67 -10.89
C ILE A 45 -2.96 1.42 -12.00
N PHE A 46 -2.01 2.33 -12.18
CA PHE A 46 -0.96 2.19 -13.20
C PHE A 46 -0.13 0.93 -12.96
N ALA A 47 0.39 0.74 -11.74
CA ALA A 47 1.19 -0.42 -11.38
C ALA A 47 0.43 -1.74 -11.60
N SER A 48 -0.85 -1.79 -11.25
CA SER A 48 -1.72 -2.95 -11.46
C SER A 48 -1.93 -3.26 -12.94
N ILE A 49 -2.31 -2.25 -13.74
CA ILE A 49 -2.51 -2.42 -15.20
C ILE A 49 -1.19 -2.81 -15.88
N PHE A 50 -0.08 -2.19 -15.50
CA PHE A 50 1.24 -2.46 -16.04
C PHE A 50 1.70 -3.89 -15.72
N SER A 51 1.61 -4.30 -14.45
CA SER A 51 1.94 -5.66 -14.02
C SER A 51 1.07 -6.71 -14.72
N HIS A 52 -0.23 -6.43 -14.86
CA HIS A 52 -1.14 -7.31 -15.61
C HIS A 52 -0.72 -7.41 -17.08
N ALA A 53 -0.44 -6.27 -17.74
CA ALA A 53 -0.01 -6.25 -19.13
C ALA A 53 1.31 -7.02 -19.35
N LEU A 54 2.27 -6.90 -18.43
CA LEU A 54 3.51 -7.65 -18.46
C LEU A 54 3.28 -9.16 -18.34
N SER A 55 2.42 -9.56 -17.39
CA SER A 55 2.00 -10.96 -17.24
C SER A 55 1.32 -11.51 -18.50
N MET A 56 0.38 -10.76 -19.09
CA MET A 56 -0.28 -11.15 -20.34
C MET A 56 0.71 -11.24 -21.50
N SER A 57 1.70 -10.35 -21.56
CA SER A 57 2.76 -10.39 -22.56
C SER A 57 3.61 -11.66 -22.40
N HIS A 58 4.03 -11.98 -21.18
CA HIS A 58 4.81 -13.17 -20.88
C HIS A 58 4.09 -14.46 -21.30
N ILE A 59 2.79 -14.57 -21.00
CA ILE A 59 1.98 -15.73 -21.39
C ILE A 59 1.88 -15.86 -22.91
N ARG A 60 1.70 -14.74 -23.62
CA ARG A 60 1.55 -14.74 -25.08
C ARG A 60 2.86 -15.01 -25.82
N LEU A 61 3.99 -14.63 -25.24
CA LEU A 61 5.32 -14.85 -25.80
C LEU A 61 5.79 -16.30 -25.62
N ASN A 62 5.52 -16.89 -24.45
CA ASN A 62 6.05 -18.21 -24.09
C ASN A 62 5.02 -19.34 -24.21
N GLY A 63 3.73 -19.04 -24.16
CA GLY A 63 2.67 -20.04 -24.20
C GLY A 63 2.32 -20.53 -25.60
N VAL A 64 1.89 -21.78 -25.68
CA VAL A 64 1.44 -22.41 -26.92
C VAL A 64 -0.02 -22.05 -27.16
N ARG A 65 -0.27 -21.15 -28.11
CA ARG A 65 -1.65 -20.72 -28.45
C ARG A 65 -2.44 -21.83 -29.15
N LEU A 66 -3.61 -22.16 -28.66
CA LEU A 66 -4.52 -23.11 -29.30
C LEU A 66 -5.05 -22.56 -30.63
N ARG A 67 -5.01 -23.36 -31.70
CA ARG A 67 -5.50 -23.01 -33.04
C ARG A 67 -6.12 -24.26 -33.70
N PRO A 68 -6.99 -24.12 -34.72
CA PRO A 68 -7.52 -25.28 -35.43
C PRO A 68 -6.44 -26.23 -35.99
N THR A 69 -5.27 -25.69 -36.35
CA THR A 69 -4.12 -26.46 -36.86
C THR A 69 -3.15 -26.92 -35.77
N GLN A 70 -3.29 -26.44 -34.53
CA GLN A 70 -2.39 -26.71 -33.42
C GLN A 70 -3.20 -27.22 -32.23
N LEU A 71 -3.11 -28.53 -31.97
CA LEU A 71 -3.95 -29.30 -31.05
C LEU A 71 -5.44 -29.27 -31.45
N PRO A 72 -5.78 -29.83 -32.64
CA PRO A 72 -7.12 -29.73 -33.24
C PRO A 72 -8.21 -30.33 -32.34
N GLU A 73 -7.95 -31.46 -31.68
CA GLU A 73 -8.93 -32.11 -30.80
C GLU A 73 -9.30 -31.24 -29.60
N LEU A 74 -8.29 -30.65 -28.95
CA LEU A 74 -8.48 -29.73 -27.83
C LEU A 74 -9.18 -28.45 -28.29
N TYR A 75 -8.81 -27.91 -29.46
CA TYR A 75 -9.49 -26.75 -30.05
C TYR A 75 -10.98 -27.03 -30.26
N GLN A 76 -11.32 -28.17 -30.85
CA GLN A 76 -12.70 -28.57 -31.10
C GLN A 76 -13.50 -28.76 -29.80
N LYS A 77 -12.85 -29.31 -28.76
CA LYS A 77 -13.43 -29.45 -27.42
C LYS A 77 -13.78 -28.09 -26.80
N VAL A 78 -12.84 -27.14 -26.83
CA VAL A 78 -13.09 -25.75 -26.38
C VAL A 78 -14.21 -25.11 -27.18
N GLU A 79 -14.20 -25.22 -28.51
CA GLU A 79 -15.23 -24.65 -29.38
C GLU A 79 -16.62 -25.23 -29.08
N THR A 80 -16.71 -26.55 -28.90
CA THR A 80 -17.96 -27.24 -28.53
C THR A 80 -18.50 -26.73 -27.19
N LEU A 81 -17.65 -26.60 -26.17
CA LEU A 81 -18.05 -26.07 -24.87
C LEU A 81 -18.45 -24.58 -24.97
N CYS A 82 -17.73 -23.78 -25.75
CA CYS A 82 -18.08 -22.38 -26.00
C CYS A 82 -19.46 -22.27 -26.65
N THR A 83 -19.77 -23.10 -27.64
CA THR A 83 -21.11 -23.16 -28.26
C THR A 83 -22.17 -23.57 -27.25
N LYS A 84 -21.94 -24.64 -26.46
CA LYS A 84 -22.89 -25.09 -25.42
C LYS A 84 -23.16 -24.03 -24.36
N MET A 85 -22.13 -23.28 -23.97
CA MET A 85 -22.21 -22.26 -22.93
C MET A 85 -22.60 -20.88 -23.47
N GLU A 86 -22.78 -20.73 -24.78
CA GLU A 86 -23.07 -19.44 -25.44
C GLU A 86 -21.99 -18.38 -25.17
N VAL A 87 -20.73 -18.81 -25.09
CA VAL A 87 -19.56 -17.95 -24.86
C VAL A 87 -18.77 -17.82 -26.16
N LYS A 88 -18.32 -16.61 -26.50
CA LYS A 88 -17.40 -16.42 -27.63
C LYS A 88 -16.07 -17.09 -27.33
N VAL A 89 -15.55 -17.86 -28.29
CA VAL A 89 -14.28 -18.58 -28.15
C VAL A 89 -13.16 -17.62 -27.73
N PRO A 90 -12.58 -17.78 -26.52
CA PRO A 90 -11.47 -16.94 -26.06
C PRO A 90 -10.16 -17.34 -26.73
N GLU A 91 -9.11 -16.53 -26.56
CA GLU A 91 -7.76 -17.00 -26.86
C GLU A 91 -7.34 -18.02 -25.81
N VAL A 92 -7.02 -19.25 -26.21
CA VAL A 92 -6.54 -20.28 -25.27
C VAL A 92 -5.03 -20.46 -25.42
N TYR A 93 -4.30 -20.43 -24.32
CA TYR A 93 -2.85 -20.67 -24.27
C TYR A 93 -2.54 -21.84 -23.34
N ILE A 94 -1.55 -22.64 -23.73
CA ILE A 94 -1.01 -23.70 -22.89
C ILE A 94 0.34 -23.24 -22.34
N LEU A 95 0.52 -23.35 -21.03
CA LEU A 95 1.77 -23.03 -20.34
C LEU A 95 2.35 -24.27 -19.66
N GLU A 96 3.67 -24.36 -19.61
CA GLU A 96 4.35 -25.44 -18.88
C GLU A 96 4.11 -25.28 -17.38
N SER A 97 3.69 -26.37 -16.72
CA SER A 97 3.17 -26.28 -15.35
C SER A 97 4.22 -26.11 -14.26
N GLY A 98 5.47 -26.49 -14.53
CA GLY A 98 6.55 -26.47 -13.52
C GLY A 98 6.24 -27.23 -12.23
N GLY A 99 5.26 -28.15 -12.25
CA GLY A 99 4.76 -28.88 -11.07
C GLY A 99 3.61 -28.22 -10.30
N ILE A 100 3.16 -27.02 -10.70
CA ILE A 100 1.96 -26.36 -10.15
C ILE A 100 0.80 -26.59 -11.11
N LEU A 101 -0.28 -27.21 -10.63
CA LEU A 101 -1.48 -27.39 -11.45
C LEU A 101 -2.37 -26.16 -11.36
N ASN A 102 -2.63 -25.51 -12.49
CA ASN A 102 -3.52 -24.37 -12.53
C ASN A 102 -4.25 -24.24 -13.89
N ALA A 103 -5.38 -23.56 -13.88
CA ALA A 103 -6.03 -23.02 -15.06
C ALA A 103 -6.73 -21.73 -14.63
N PHE A 104 -6.78 -20.73 -15.51
CA PHE A 104 -7.48 -19.50 -15.19
C PHE A 104 -7.95 -18.75 -16.44
N ALA A 105 -9.10 -18.07 -16.30
CA ALA A 105 -9.63 -17.12 -17.25
C ALA A 105 -9.19 -15.69 -16.93
N THR A 106 -8.90 -14.91 -17.98
CA THR A 106 -8.48 -13.51 -17.86
C THR A 106 -8.81 -12.70 -19.11
N LYS A 107 -8.42 -11.42 -19.15
CA LYS A 107 -8.52 -10.56 -20.33
C LYS A 107 -7.14 -10.01 -20.70
N VAL A 108 -6.86 -9.90 -22.00
CA VAL A 108 -5.58 -9.36 -22.51
C VAL A 108 -5.31 -7.94 -22.00
N LEU A 109 -6.36 -7.13 -21.88
CA LEU A 109 -6.37 -5.80 -21.28
C LEU A 109 -7.51 -5.78 -20.28
N ALA A 110 -7.24 -5.37 -19.04
CA ALA A 110 -8.12 -5.52 -17.89
C ALA A 110 -9.60 -5.15 -18.16
N PHE A 111 -9.84 -4.05 -18.90
CA PHE A 111 -11.18 -3.50 -19.12
C PHE A 111 -11.77 -3.74 -20.52
N SER A 112 -10.96 -3.95 -21.57
CA SER A 112 -11.44 -4.00 -22.98
C SER A 112 -10.76 -5.07 -23.85
N GLY A 113 -9.91 -5.92 -23.25
CA GLY A 113 -9.20 -6.95 -23.98
C GLY A 113 -10.07 -8.14 -24.36
N LYS A 114 -9.59 -8.91 -25.36
CA LYS A 114 -10.15 -10.23 -25.67
C LYS A 114 -10.04 -11.13 -24.44
N ASN A 115 -11.05 -11.98 -24.25
CA ASN A 115 -11.01 -13.01 -23.22
C ASN A 115 -9.90 -14.01 -23.55
N MET A 116 -9.22 -14.47 -22.52
CA MET A 116 -8.13 -15.44 -22.60
C MET A 116 -8.35 -16.53 -21.56
N VAL A 117 -8.06 -17.77 -21.90
CA VAL A 117 -8.02 -18.90 -20.98
C VAL A 117 -6.61 -19.49 -21.03
N VAL A 118 -6.05 -19.76 -19.87
CA VAL A 118 -4.71 -20.33 -19.73
C VAL A 118 -4.85 -21.71 -19.10
N LEU A 119 -4.33 -22.72 -19.78
CA LEU A 119 -4.34 -24.11 -19.35
C LEU A 119 -2.90 -24.55 -19.09
N TYR A 120 -2.64 -25.18 -17.95
CA TYR A 120 -1.32 -25.73 -17.67
C TYR A 120 -1.16 -27.11 -18.34
N SER A 121 0.04 -27.41 -18.84
CA SER A 121 0.32 -28.58 -19.69
C SER A 121 -0.08 -29.90 -19.05
N ASP A 122 0.12 -30.08 -17.75
CA ASP A 122 -0.27 -31.30 -17.03
C ASP A 122 -1.77 -31.66 -17.14
N TYR A 123 -2.67 -30.68 -17.30
CA TYR A 123 -4.10 -30.94 -17.52
C TYR A 123 -4.40 -31.39 -18.95
N VAL A 124 -3.68 -30.83 -19.90
CA VAL A 124 -3.75 -31.24 -21.31
C VAL A 124 -3.22 -32.66 -21.44
N ASP A 125 -2.10 -32.98 -20.78
CA ASP A 125 -1.57 -34.34 -20.71
C ASP A 125 -2.55 -35.32 -20.06
N LEU A 126 -3.15 -34.94 -18.93
CA LEU A 126 -4.15 -35.78 -18.25
C LEU A 126 -5.31 -36.11 -19.20
N SER A 127 -5.74 -35.17 -20.04
CA SER A 127 -6.81 -35.42 -21.00
C SER A 127 -6.47 -36.47 -22.03
N LEU A 128 -5.20 -36.60 -22.42
CA LEU A 128 -4.75 -37.63 -23.34
C LEU A 128 -4.81 -39.03 -22.70
N GLU A 129 -4.64 -39.11 -21.38
CA GLU A 129 -4.60 -40.38 -20.62
C GLU A 129 -5.98 -40.85 -20.11
N SER A 130 -6.90 -39.92 -19.80
CA SER A 130 -8.12 -40.18 -19.02
C SER A 130 -9.44 -40.12 -19.79
N LYS A 131 -9.40 -40.04 -21.13
CA LYS A 131 -10.54 -39.69 -22.01
C LYS A 131 -11.03 -38.24 -21.89
N GLY A 132 -10.35 -37.40 -21.10
CA GLY A 132 -10.45 -35.94 -21.17
C GLY A 132 -11.64 -35.28 -20.50
N ALA A 133 -12.32 -35.97 -19.59
CA ALA A 133 -13.54 -35.48 -18.97
C ALA A 133 -13.27 -34.51 -17.81
N GLU A 134 -12.14 -34.65 -17.12
CA GLU A 134 -11.65 -33.73 -16.09
C GLU A 134 -11.25 -32.39 -16.72
N LEU A 135 -10.60 -32.44 -17.90
CA LEU A 135 -10.24 -31.23 -18.65
C LEU A 135 -11.49 -30.48 -19.15
N ASP A 136 -12.55 -31.19 -19.53
CA ASP A 136 -13.82 -30.55 -19.91
C ASP A 136 -14.38 -29.70 -18.77
N TYR A 137 -14.35 -30.22 -17.54
CA TYR A 137 -14.79 -29.48 -16.37
C TYR A 137 -13.93 -28.23 -16.14
N VAL A 138 -12.61 -28.35 -16.21
CA VAL A 138 -11.71 -27.20 -16.01
C VAL A 138 -11.96 -26.12 -17.07
N ILE A 139 -12.07 -26.50 -18.35
CA ILE A 139 -12.38 -25.55 -19.42
C ILE A 139 -13.74 -24.91 -19.19
N ALA A 140 -14.77 -25.69 -18.86
CA ALA A 140 -16.12 -25.18 -18.60
C ALA A 140 -16.15 -24.24 -17.38
N HIS A 141 -15.36 -24.52 -16.34
CA HIS A 141 -15.21 -23.66 -15.17
C HIS A 141 -14.63 -22.29 -15.56
N GLU A 142 -13.56 -22.27 -16.35
CA GLU A 142 -12.96 -21.01 -16.82
C GLU A 142 -13.87 -20.24 -17.78
N LEU A 143 -14.60 -20.95 -18.66
CA LEU A 143 -15.61 -20.34 -19.52
C LEU A 143 -16.77 -19.76 -18.71
N ALA A 144 -17.12 -20.34 -17.55
CA ALA A 144 -18.14 -19.78 -16.66
C ALA A 144 -17.70 -18.42 -16.07
N HIS A 145 -16.42 -18.24 -15.71
CA HIS A 145 -15.90 -16.94 -15.30
C HIS A 145 -16.06 -15.89 -16.40
N ILE A 146 -15.82 -16.28 -17.65
CA ILE A 146 -16.03 -15.41 -18.82
C ILE A 146 -17.52 -15.10 -19.01
N LYS A 147 -18.39 -16.12 -18.99
CA LYS A 147 -19.85 -15.98 -19.14
C LYS A 147 -20.44 -15.01 -18.12
N ARG A 148 -19.98 -15.08 -16.87
CA ARG A 148 -20.44 -14.22 -15.76
C ARG A 148 -19.72 -12.86 -15.70
N ASN A 149 -18.75 -12.62 -16.58
CA ASN A 149 -17.88 -11.45 -16.60
C ASN A 149 -17.22 -11.18 -15.23
N HIS A 150 -16.80 -12.23 -14.52
CA HIS A 150 -16.16 -12.11 -13.20
C HIS A 150 -14.90 -11.25 -13.24
N ILE A 151 -14.07 -11.41 -14.28
CA ILE A 151 -12.84 -10.63 -14.47
C ILE A 151 -13.13 -9.14 -14.65
N GLY A 152 -14.15 -8.78 -15.44
CA GLY A 152 -14.54 -7.38 -15.61
C GLY A 152 -15.10 -6.77 -14.33
N LYS A 153 -15.93 -7.53 -13.60
CA LYS A 153 -16.48 -7.13 -12.29
C LYS A 153 -15.39 -6.95 -11.24
N ALA A 154 -14.38 -7.83 -11.22
CA ALA A 154 -13.25 -7.79 -10.28
C ALA A 154 -12.49 -6.45 -10.32
N VAL A 155 -12.36 -5.85 -11.51
CA VAL A 155 -11.71 -4.52 -11.68
C VAL A 155 -12.46 -3.43 -10.91
N PHE A 156 -13.80 -3.42 -10.95
CA PHE A 156 -14.60 -2.38 -10.28
C PHE A 156 -14.68 -2.56 -8.77
N ILE A 157 -14.51 -3.79 -8.28
CA ILE A 157 -14.51 -4.06 -6.84
C ILE A 157 -13.10 -4.02 -6.22
N TRP A 158 -12.07 -3.68 -7.00
CA TRP A 158 -10.67 -3.72 -6.56
C TRP A 158 -10.40 -2.90 -5.28
N PRO A 159 -10.93 -1.67 -5.10
CA PRO A 159 -10.76 -0.97 -3.83
C PRO A 159 -11.40 -1.69 -2.62
N ALA A 160 -12.57 -2.33 -2.80
CA ALA A 160 -13.20 -3.14 -1.76
C ALA A 160 -12.41 -4.43 -1.42
N MET A 161 -11.43 -4.84 -2.23
CA MET A 161 -10.51 -5.93 -1.90
C MET A 161 -9.55 -5.58 -0.76
N TRP A 162 -9.35 -4.28 -0.47
CA TRP A 162 -8.49 -3.83 0.64
C TRP A 162 -9.16 -4.02 2.00
N ILE A 163 -10.49 -4.15 2.02
CA ILE A 163 -11.22 -4.46 3.24
C ILE A 163 -11.12 -5.96 3.50
N PRO A 164 -10.60 -6.38 4.67
CA PRO A 164 -10.48 -7.78 5.01
C PRO A 164 -11.77 -8.56 4.76
N PHE A 165 -11.66 -9.73 4.12
CA PHE A 165 -12.74 -10.70 3.86
C PHE A 165 -13.84 -10.27 2.87
N LEU A 166 -14.02 -8.96 2.61
CA LEU A 166 -15.13 -8.44 1.82
C LEU A 166 -15.06 -8.91 0.37
N GLY A 167 -14.08 -8.44 -0.38
CA GLY A 167 -13.90 -8.81 -1.79
C GLY A 167 -13.65 -10.31 -1.98
N VAL A 168 -12.92 -10.93 -1.05
CA VAL A 168 -12.69 -12.39 -1.02
C VAL A 168 -14.00 -13.18 -0.91
N SER A 169 -15.00 -12.68 -0.19
CA SER A 169 -16.30 -13.34 -0.10
C SER A 169 -17.05 -13.32 -1.43
N TYR A 170 -16.94 -12.24 -2.21
CA TYR A 170 -17.46 -12.21 -3.57
C TYR A 170 -16.75 -13.23 -4.47
N LEU A 171 -15.41 -13.26 -4.45
CA LEU A 171 -14.63 -14.23 -5.26
C LEU A 171 -15.03 -15.67 -4.95
N ARG A 172 -15.17 -16.04 -3.67
CA ARG A 172 -15.64 -17.39 -3.28
C ARG A 172 -17.05 -17.71 -3.79
N ALA A 173 -17.95 -16.74 -3.84
CA ALA A 173 -19.29 -16.94 -4.41
C ALA A 173 -19.24 -17.16 -5.93
N CYS A 174 -18.33 -16.49 -6.64
CA CYS A 174 -18.06 -16.71 -8.06
C CYS A 174 -17.60 -18.15 -8.32
N GLU A 175 -16.67 -18.67 -7.53
CA GLU A 175 -16.17 -20.06 -7.65
C GLU A 175 -17.31 -21.07 -7.57
N TYR A 176 -18.24 -20.93 -6.61
CA TYR A 176 -19.39 -21.83 -6.50
C TYR A 176 -20.34 -21.75 -7.71
N THR A 177 -20.53 -20.56 -8.29
CA THR A 177 -21.29 -20.42 -9.54
C THR A 177 -20.58 -21.13 -10.69
N CYS A 178 -19.26 -20.93 -10.82
CA CYS A 178 -18.47 -21.55 -11.87
C CYS A 178 -18.45 -23.08 -11.75
N ASP A 179 -18.34 -23.61 -10.53
CA ASP A 179 -18.42 -25.04 -10.25
C ASP A 179 -19.75 -25.66 -10.70
N ARG A 180 -20.87 -25.01 -10.36
CA ARG A 180 -22.21 -25.46 -10.76
C ARG A 180 -22.39 -25.40 -12.28
N MET A 181 -21.97 -24.31 -12.91
CA MET A 181 -22.04 -24.17 -14.37
C MET A 181 -21.19 -25.22 -15.07
N ALA A 182 -19.95 -25.44 -14.62
CA ALA A 182 -19.05 -26.42 -15.20
C ALA A 182 -19.66 -27.83 -15.16
N VAL A 183 -20.16 -28.26 -14.00
CA VAL A 183 -20.82 -29.57 -13.87
C VAL A 183 -22.09 -29.66 -14.71
N TYR A 184 -22.88 -28.59 -14.77
CA TYR A 184 -24.10 -28.55 -15.58
C TYR A 184 -23.81 -28.75 -17.07
N TYR A 185 -22.85 -28.00 -17.64
CA TYR A 185 -22.54 -28.06 -19.07
C TYR A 185 -21.69 -29.27 -19.48
N THR A 186 -21.02 -29.91 -18.53
CA THR A 186 -20.28 -31.17 -18.75
C THR A 186 -21.08 -32.41 -18.38
N GLU A 187 -22.27 -32.24 -17.81
CA GLU A 187 -23.25 -33.29 -17.49
C GLU A 187 -22.72 -34.41 -16.57
N SER A 188 -21.68 -34.14 -15.77
CA SER A 188 -21.08 -35.15 -14.88
C SER A 188 -20.53 -34.54 -13.58
N PRO A 189 -21.29 -34.64 -12.47
CA PRO A 189 -20.83 -34.22 -11.15
C PRO A 189 -19.53 -34.92 -10.72
N ASN A 190 -19.41 -36.22 -11.02
CA ASN A 190 -18.23 -37.00 -10.70
C ASN A 190 -16.97 -36.46 -11.41
N ASN A 191 -17.09 -36.02 -12.67
CA ASN A 191 -15.94 -35.45 -13.39
C ASN A 191 -15.48 -34.13 -12.76
N GLY A 192 -16.40 -33.32 -12.25
CA GLY A 192 -16.06 -32.11 -11.51
C GLY A 192 -15.32 -32.42 -10.20
N VAL A 193 -15.79 -33.40 -9.45
CA VAL A 193 -15.10 -33.86 -8.23
C VAL A 193 -13.71 -34.40 -8.56
N GLN A 194 -13.58 -35.24 -9.59
CA GLN A 194 -12.29 -35.78 -10.02
C GLN A 194 -11.33 -34.67 -10.48
N ALA A 195 -11.80 -33.68 -11.24
CA ALA A 195 -10.99 -32.55 -11.64
C ALA A 195 -10.51 -31.70 -10.45
N LEU A 196 -11.34 -31.55 -9.41
CA LEU A 196 -10.95 -30.91 -8.15
C LEU A 196 -9.91 -31.73 -7.37
N LEU A 197 -10.00 -33.07 -7.40
CA LEU A 197 -8.97 -33.94 -6.82
C LEU A 197 -7.64 -33.87 -7.57
N VAL A 198 -7.66 -33.60 -8.88
CA VAL A 198 -6.44 -33.35 -9.66
C VAL A 198 -5.71 -32.11 -9.13
N PHE A 199 -6.43 -31.03 -8.79
CA PHE A 199 -5.81 -29.87 -8.11
C PHE A 199 -5.24 -30.23 -6.73
N ALA A 200 -5.90 -31.13 -5.99
CA ALA A 200 -5.48 -31.50 -4.64
C ALA A 200 -4.21 -32.38 -4.61
N ALA A 201 -4.07 -33.32 -5.55
CA ALA A 201 -3.03 -34.35 -5.46
C ALA A 201 -2.36 -34.75 -6.78
N GLY A 202 -2.65 -34.02 -7.85
CA GLY A 202 -2.00 -34.22 -9.13
C GLY A 202 -2.65 -35.29 -10.01
N ARG A 203 -2.28 -35.26 -11.30
CA ARG A 203 -2.78 -36.17 -12.34
C ARG A 203 -2.57 -37.67 -12.07
N ARG A 204 -1.66 -38.03 -11.15
CA ARG A 204 -1.32 -39.43 -10.85
C ARG A 204 -2.05 -40.00 -9.63
N LEU A 205 -2.22 -39.20 -8.56
CA LEU A 205 -2.73 -39.69 -7.28
C LEU A 205 -4.23 -39.44 -7.08
N TYR A 206 -4.84 -38.54 -7.87
CA TYR A 206 -6.22 -38.10 -7.63
C TYR A 206 -7.23 -39.25 -7.57
N LYS A 207 -7.06 -40.30 -8.40
CA LYS A 207 -7.95 -41.48 -8.43
C LYS A 207 -7.87 -42.32 -7.16
N ASN A 208 -6.80 -42.19 -6.38
CA ASN A 208 -6.59 -42.95 -5.15
C ASN A 208 -7.13 -42.22 -3.91
N ILE A 209 -7.71 -41.03 -4.07
CA ILE A 209 -8.23 -40.25 -2.96
C ILE A 209 -9.68 -40.64 -2.69
N ALA A 210 -9.93 -41.11 -1.47
CA ALA A 210 -11.29 -41.28 -0.98
C ALA A 210 -11.91 -39.90 -0.70
N VAL A 211 -12.86 -39.47 -1.54
CA VAL A 211 -13.57 -38.18 -1.42
C VAL A 211 -14.13 -37.99 -0.02
N LYS A 212 -14.77 -39.04 0.53
CA LYS A 212 -15.35 -39.04 1.87
C LYS A 212 -14.31 -38.70 2.95
N GLU A 213 -13.19 -39.41 2.97
CA GLU A 213 -12.10 -39.18 3.95
C GLU A 213 -11.49 -37.79 3.78
N TYR A 214 -11.35 -37.31 2.54
CA TYR A 214 -10.79 -35.98 2.28
C TYR A 214 -11.71 -34.84 2.77
N VAL A 215 -13.03 -35.00 2.66
CA VAL A 215 -14.00 -34.05 3.23
C VAL A 215 -14.10 -34.20 4.75
N GLU A 216 -13.99 -35.41 5.30
CA GLU A 216 -13.92 -35.64 6.75
C GLU A 216 -12.67 -35.02 7.38
N GLN A 217 -11.50 -35.12 6.74
CA GLN A 217 -10.26 -34.46 7.16
C GLN A 217 -10.46 -32.94 7.29
N TYR A 218 -11.19 -32.32 6.36
CA TYR A 218 -11.52 -30.89 6.46
C TYR A 218 -12.38 -30.58 7.70
N ASN A 219 -13.28 -31.47 8.08
CA ASN A 219 -14.15 -31.34 9.25
C ASN A 219 -13.41 -31.54 10.59
N GLU A 220 -12.28 -32.25 10.59
CA GLU A 220 -11.42 -32.42 11.76
C GLU A 220 -10.70 -31.11 12.15
N GLN A 221 -10.38 -30.26 11.16
CA GLN A 221 -9.63 -29.03 11.37
C GLN A 221 -10.49 -27.93 12.00
N LYS A 222 -10.59 -27.90 13.33
CA LYS A 222 -11.38 -26.91 14.09
C LYS A 222 -10.51 -25.77 14.61
N GLY A 223 -11.12 -24.62 14.87
CA GLY A 223 -10.47 -23.49 15.56
C GLY A 223 -10.48 -22.17 14.78
N LEU A 224 -9.89 -21.15 15.40
CA LEU A 224 -9.85 -19.79 14.86
C LEU A 224 -8.92 -19.66 13.66
N LEU A 225 -7.71 -20.25 13.72
CA LEU A 225 -6.74 -20.15 12.63
C LEU A 225 -7.26 -20.79 11.33
N ALA A 226 -7.82 -22.00 11.41
CA ALA A 226 -8.42 -22.64 10.24
C ALA A 226 -9.55 -21.79 9.62
N THR A 227 -10.38 -21.17 10.47
CA THR A 227 -11.45 -20.26 10.02
C THR A 227 -10.87 -18.99 9.39
N LEU A 228 -9.83 -18.41 9.98
CA LEU A 228 -9.16 -17.21 9.47
C LEU A 228 -8.51 -17.48 8.10
N THR A 229 -7.80 -18.60 7.96
CA THR A 229 -7.21 -19.02 6.68
C THR A 229 -8.28 -19.16 5.60
N GLU A 230 -9.44 -19.76 5.93
CA GLU A 230 -10.56 -19.86 4.99
C GLU A 230 -11.12 -18.49 4.59
N LEU A 231 -11.21 -17.55 5.53
CA LEU A 231 -11.70 -16.19 5.28
C LEU A 231 -10.74 -15.34 4.44
N LEU A 232 -9.43 -15.60 4.53
CA LEU A 232 -8.40 -14.91 3.75
C LEU A 232 -8.19 -15.52 2.35
N SER A 233 -8.57 -16.78 2.15
CA SER A 233 -8.39 -17.48 0.88
C SER A 233 -9.36 -16.99 -0.21
N THR A 234 -8.82 -16.58 -1.36
CA THR A 234 -9.60 -16.15 -2.54
C THR A 234 -10.45 -17.29 -3.13
N HIS A 235 -9.97 -18.53 -3.02
CA HIS A 235 -10.70 -19.73 -3.40
C HIS A 235 -11.21 -20.47 -2.16
N PRO A 236 -12.46 -21.00 -2.17
CA PRO A 236 -12.89 -21.90 -1.13
C PRO A 236 -12.00 -23.15 -1.12
N PRO A 237 -11.76 -23.76 0.06
CA PRO A 237 -11.03 -25.03 0.14
C PRO A 237 -11.63 -26.08 -0.78
N ILE A 238 -10.77 -26.87 -1.44
CA ILE A 238 -11.20 -27.92 -2.39
C ILE A 238 -12.27 -28.85 -1.79
N PRO A 239 -12.13 -29.38 -0.55
CA PRO A 239 -13.16 -30.21 0.06
C PRO A 239 -14.53 -29.53 0.14
N LYS A 240 -14.56 -28.23 0.38
CA LYS A 240 -15.79 -27.43 0.45
C LYS A 240 -16.41 -27.19 -0.94
N ARG A 241 -15.59 -27.07 -1.98
CA ARG A 241 -16.06 -27.01 -3.38
C ARG A 241 -16.68 -28.35 -3.79
N ILE A 242 -16.02 -29.46 -3.47
CA ILE A 242 -16.53 -30.82 -3.68
C ILE A 242 -17.89 -30.99 -3.00
N ALA A 243 -17.97 -30.73 -1.69
CA ALA A 243 -19.22 -30.86 -0.95
C ALA A 243 -20.34 -29.94 -1.50
N ALA A 244 -20.01 -28.74 -1.98
CA ALA A 244 -20.96 -27.83 -2.59
C ALA A 244 -21.49 -28.32 -3.95
N ILE A 245 -20.64 -28.96 -4.76
CA ILE A 245 -21.07 -29.64 -6.00
C ILE A 245 -22.00 -30.79 -5.65
N GLU A 246 -21.57 -31.70 -4.76
CA GLU A 246 -22.35 -32.88 -4.44
C GLU A 246 -23.71 -32.53 -3.81
N ALA A 247 -23.75 -31.52 -2.93
CA ALA A 247 -24.99 -31.03 -2.35
C ALA A 247 -25.94 -30.37 -3.38
N PHE A 248 -25.40 -29.71 -4.41
CA PHE A 248 -26.23 -29.07 -5.43
C PHE A 248 -26.84 -30.07 -6.43
N PHE A 249 -26.15 -31.18 -6.70
CA PHE A 249 -26.58 -32.21 -7.64
C PHE A 249 -27.15 -33.46 -6.96
N ASP A 250 -27.50 -33.37 -5.67
CA ASP A 250 -28.08 -34.45 -4.86
C ASP A 250 -27.22 -35.74 -4.84
N THR A 251 -25.90 -35.59 -4.88
CA THR A 251 -24.92 -36.70 -4.77
C THR A 251 -24.11 -36.64 -3.46
N GLN A 252 -24.59 -35.90 -2.46
CA GLN A 252 -23.83 -35.55 -1.26
C GLN A 252 -23.35 -36.78 -0.47
N SER A 253 -22.03 -36.82 -0.22
CA SER A 253 -21.40 -37.87 0.58
C SER A 253 -21.21 -37.45 2.04
N VAL A 254 -20.73 -36.23 2.30
CA VAL A 254 -20.41 -35.69 3.63
C VAL A 254 -20.83 -34.23 3.74
N GLU A 255 -21.38 -33.83 4.88
CA GLU A 255 -21.69 -32.43 5.17
C GLU A 255 -20.48 -31.71 5.79
N CYS A 256 -20.12 -30.54 5.25
CA CYS A 256 -19.04 -29.73 5.80
C CYS A 256 -19.47 -29.03 7.10
N ILE A 257 -18.55 -28.94 8.07
CA ILE A 257 -18.79 -28.18 9.30
C ILE A 257 -19.07 -26.70 9.02
N SER A 258 -20.03 -26.14 9.76
CA SER A 258 -20.25 -24.69 9.78
C SER A 258 -19.34 -24.02 10.80
N ARG A 259 -18.74 -22.88 10.42
CA ARG A 259 -17.80 -22.10 11.25
C ARG A 259 -18.37 -20.75 11.68
N ASN A 260 -19.71 -20.63 11.73
CA ASN A 260 -20.39 -19.35 11.88
C ASN A 260 -19.99 -18.58 13.15
N LYS A 261 -19.81 -19.28 14.28
CA LYS A 261 -19.39 -18.66 15.56
C LYS A 261 -17.98 -18.08 15.48
N GLN A 262 -17.04 -18.83 14.91
CA GLN A 262 -15.66 -18.41 14.72
C GLN A 262 -15.57 -17.25 13.72
N THR A 263 -16.32 -17.32 12.62
CA THR A 263 -16.43 -16.22 11.66
C THR A 263 -16.95 -14.96 12.32
N ALA A 264 -18.03 -15.04 13.10
CA ALA A 264 -18.57 -13.88 13.81
C ALA A 264 -17.54 -13.28 14.80
N PHE A 265 -16.82 -14.13 15.55
CA PHE A 265 -15.76 -13.69 16.45
C PHE A 265 -14.60 -12.99 15.72
N ILE A 266 -14.14 -13.54 14.59
CA ILE A 266 -13.08 -12.93 13.77
C ILE A 266 -13.55 -11.58 13.23
N LEU A 267 -14.75 -11.50 12.67
CA LEU A 267 -15.30 -10.25 12.15
C LEU A 267 -15.46 -9.19 13.25
N LEU A 268 -15.96 -9.57 14.42
CA LEU A 268 -16.05 -8.67 15.59
C LEU A 268 -14.66 -8.18 16.01
N THR A 269 -13.67 -9.06 16.00
CA THR A 269 -12.30 -8.71 16.36
C THR A 269 -11.69 -7.75 15.35
N THR A 270 -11.83 -8.04 14.05
CA THR A 270 -11.25 -7.23 12.97
C THR A 270 -11.90 -5.86 12.84
N PHE A 271 -13.22 -5.77 12.95
CA PHE A 271 -13.96 -4.53 12.65
C PHE A 271 -14.36 -3.72 13.88
N LEU A 272 -14.24 -4.27 15.09
CA LEU A 272 -14.59 -3.56 16.33
C LEU A 272 -13.45 -3.57 17.34
N LEU A 273 -12.98 -4.74 17.77
CA LEU A 273 -12.03 -4.83 18.88
C LEU A 273 -10.65 -4.29 18.52
N LEU A 274 -10.12 -4.62 17.33
CA LEU A 274 -8.82 -4.13 16.89
C LEU A 274 -8.81 -2.61 16.69
N PRO A 275 -9.77 -1.99 15.97
CA PRO A 275 -9.83 -0.53 15.89
C PRO A 275 -9.91 0.16 17.26
N ILE A 276 -10.75 -0.34 18.18
CA ILE A 276 -10.85 0.20 19.54
C ILE A 276 -9.53 0.03 20.30
N ALA A 277 -8.89 -1.13 20.20
CA ALA A 277 -7.60 -1.38 20.84
C ALA A 277 -6.49 -0.51 20.24
N SER A 278 -6.50 -0.27 18.92
CA SER A 278 -5.55 0.63 18.25
C SER A 278 -5.74 2.08 18.71
N ILE A 279 -6.99 2.56 18.79
CA ILE A 279 -7.29 3.91 19.32
C ILE A 279 -6.85 3.99 20.78
N GLY A 280 -7.22 3.01 21.60
CA GLY A 280 -6.84 2.95 23.01
C GLY A 280 -5.32 2.88 23.19
N LEU A 281 -4.60 2.17 22.32
CA LEU A 281 -3.14 2.12 22.34
C LEU A 281 -2.54 3.47 21.97
N VAL A 282 -3.03 4.11 20.90
CA VAL A 282 -2.56 5.45 20.50
C VAL A 282 -2.78 6.46 21.63
N THR A 283 -3.98 6.52 22.20
CA THR A 283 -4.28 7.42 23.32
C THR A 283 -3.50 7.05 24.58
N ALA A 284 -3.31 5.77 24.87
CA ALA A 284 -2.50 5.34 26.02
C ALA A 284 -1.02 5.67 25.80
N THR A 285 -0.50 5.56 24.58
CA THR A 285 0.85 5.99 24.25
C THR A 285 0.98 7.49 24.35
N GLU A 286 0.05 8.29 23.81
CA GLU A 286 0.05 9.74 23.97
C GLU A 286 0.08 10.15 25.45
N ASN A 287 -0.77 9.55 26.29
CA ASN A 287 -0.78 9.82 27.73
C ASN A 287 0.46 9.28 28.47
N LEU A 288 1.02 8.15 28.03
CA LEU A 288 2.20 7.55 28.65
C LEU A 288 3.47 8.34 28.27
N PHE A 289 3.55 8.82 27.02
CA PHE A 289 4.64 9.66 26.53
C PHE A 289 4.49 11.10 27.00
N SER A 290 3.28 11.60 27.29
CA SER A 290 3.11 12.90 27.96
C SER A 290 3.63 12.90 29.39
N ASP A 291 3.57 11.75 30.08
CA ASP A 291 4.06 11.58 31.45
C ASP A 291 5.53 11.10 31.51
N LEU A 292 6.10 10.66 30.39
CA LEU A 292 7.50 10.26 30.27
C LEU A 292 8.28 11.36 29.56
N ASP A 293 8.99 12.16 30.35
CA ASP A 293 10.07 13.03 29.87
C ASP A 293 11.23 12.14 29.37
N PHE A 294 11.07 11.60 28.18
CA PHE A 294 12.19 11.14 27.38
C PHE A 294 12.87 12.43 26.92
N GLY A 295 14.03 12.78 27.50
CA GLY A 295 14.84 13.95 27.17
C GLY A 295 15.35 14.06 25.73
N PHE A 296 14.57 13.59 24.76
CA PHE A 296 14.50 14.08 23.41
C PHE A 296 13.42 15.17 23.40
N SER A 297 13.82 16.40 23.71
CA SER A 297 12.92 17.53 23.59
C SER A 297 12.47 17.66 22.14
N GLU A 298 11.18 17.48 21.91
CA GLU A 298 10.47 17.97 20.73
C GLU A 298 10.31 19.51 20.79
N ALA A 299 11.25 20.20 21.47
CA ALA A 299 11.32 21.63 21.70
C ALA A 299 12.27 22.33 20.71
N ALA A 300 12.44 21.78 19.51
CA ALA A 300 13.29 22.36 18.47
C ALA A 300 12.52 23.31 17.53
N TRP A 301 11.23 23.56 17.76
CA TRP A 301 10.39 24.41 16.89
C TRP A 301 9.35 25.25 17.62
N GLU A 302 9.46 25.45 18.93
CA GLU A 302 8.74 26.53 19.61
C GLU A 302 9.73 27.69 19.73
N ASP A 303 9.45 28.79 19.02
CA ASP A 303 10.29 30.00 18.99
C ASP A 303 10.43 30.56 20.41
N ASP A 304 11.49 30.17 21.12
CA ASP A 304 11.88 30.73 22.42
C ASP A 304 12.55 32.10 22.24
N TRP A 305 11.99 32.90 21.32
CA TRP A 305 12.45 34.24 21.04
C TRP A 305 12.00 35.16 22.17
N SER A 306 12.94 35.86 22.77
CA SER A 306 12.58 36.90 23.72
C SER A 306 11.93 38.08 22.98
N PRO A 307 11.07 38.88 23.65
CA PRO A 307 10.52 40.08 23.03
C PRO A 307 11.59 41.05 22.51
N LEU A 308 12.79 41.02 23.11
CA LEU A 308 13.94 41.81 22.65
C LEU A 308 14.48 41.28 21.32
N MET A 309 14.58 39.95 21.14
CA MET A 309 15.00 39.33 19.89
C MET A 309 14.04 39.63 18.75
N ASP A 310 12.72 39.52 19.01
CA ASP A 310 11.69 39.85 18.02
C ASP A 310 11.85 41.31 17.55
N ALA A 311 11.93 42.26 18.49
CA ALA A 311 12.10 43.68 18.18
C ALA A 311 13.43 43.96 17.45
N SER A 312 14.50 43.28 17.86
CA SER A 312 15.83 43.39 17.27
C SER A 312 15.92 42.82 15.85
N PHE A 313 15.17 41.76 15.53
CA PHE A 313 15.08 41.19 14.19
C PHE A 313 14.17 41.99 13.27
N GLU A 314 13.05 42.53 13.79
CA GLU A 314 12.14 43.40 13.04
C GLU A 314 12.74 44.79 12.74
N GLY A 315 13.85 45.17 13.39
CA GLY A 315 14.50 46.45 13.17
C GLY A 315 13.83 47.62 13.90
N ASN A 316 13.06 47.34 14.96
CA ASN A 316 12.28 48.35 15.67
C ASN A 316 13.07 48.97 16.83
N ILE A 317 13.92 49.96 16.52
CA ILE A 317 14.82 50.59 17.51
C ILE A 317 14.10 51.18 18.73
N ASP A 318 12.93 51.80 18.55
CA ASP A 318 12.15 52.39 19.65
C ASP A 318 11.70 51.30 20.66
N GLU A 319 11.35 50.12 20.15
CA GLU A 319 10.91 48.99 20.97
C GLU A 319 12.10 48.29 21.64
N VAL A 320 13.22 48.15 20.94
CA VAL A 320 14.49 47.66 21.51
C VAL A 320 14.92 48.56 22.67
N GLU A 321 14.94 49.88 22.48
CA GLU A 321 15.31 50.83 23.53
C GLU A 321 14.34 50.75 24.73
N ARG A 322 13.03 50.63 24.47
CA ARG A 322 12.02 50.48 25.53
C ARG A 322 12.27 49.21 26.36
N LEU A 323 12.46 48.07 25.71
CA LEU A 323 12.66 46.77 26.36
C LEU A 323 13.94 46.73 27.20
N LEU A 324 15.04 47.27 26.66
CA LEU A 324 16.31 47.37 27.39
C LEU A 324 16.19 48.29 28.63
N ASN A 325 15.49 49.43 28.51
CA ASN A 325 15.21 50.31 29.65
C ASN A 325 14.30 49.66 30.70
N GLU A 326 13.44 48.72 30.30
CA GLU A 326 12.60 47.92 31.20
C GLU A 326 13.36 46.76 31.85
N GLY A 327 14.63 46.56 31.49
CA GLY A 327 15.53 45.58 32.09
C GLY A 327 15.55 44.23 31.38
N ALA A 328 15.19 44.17 30.10
CA ALA A 328 15.45 42.99 29.27
C ALA A 328 16.96 42.68 29.24
N ASP A 329 17.30 41.40 29.33
CA ASP A 329 18.70 40.95 29.26
C ASP A 329 19.14 40.89 27.79
N PRO A 330 20.12 41.70 27.34
CA PRO A 330 20.60 41.66 25.96
C PRO A 330 21.32 40.34 25.60
N ASN A 331 21.66 39.51 26.60
CA ASN A 331 22.33 38.22 26.44
C ASN A 331 21.41 37.02 26.67
N GLU A 332 20.09 37.24 26.73
CA GLU A 332 19.13 36.13 26.66
C GLU A 332 19.33 35.34 25.35
N ILE A 333 19.12 34.03 25.38
CA ILE A 333 19.32 33.13 24.24
C ILE A 333 18.03 32.39 23.88
N ASN A 334 17.80 32.17 22.58
CA ASN A 334 16.67 31.37 22.10
C ASN A 334 17.03 29.87 22.06
N GLY A 335 16.12 29.04 21.53
CA GLY A 335 16.32 27.60 21.38
C GLY A 335 17.44 27.16 20.43
N PHE A 336 18.10 28.08 19.73
CA PHE A 336 19.31 27.85 18.93
C PHE A 336 20.57 28.41 19.59
N GLY A 337 20.45 29.00 20.79
CA GLY A 337 21.55 29.68 21.46
C GLY A 337 21.82 31.09 20.92
N GLU A 338 20.96 31.67 20.08
CA GLU A 338 21.18 33.00 19.49
C GLU A 338 20.77 34.12 20.44
N THR A 339 21.51 35.22 20.46
CA THR A 339 21.16 36.44 21.21
C THR A 339 20.47 37.48 20.33
N ALA A 340 19.87 38.51 20.95
CA ALA A 340 19.32 39.67 20.24
C ALA A 340 20.34 40.33 19.30
N LEU A 341 21.63 40.33 19.68
CA LEU A 341 22.72 40.86 18.87
C LEU A 341 22.92 40.04 17.59
N MET A 342 22.81 38.71 17.65
CA MET A 342 22.99 37.82 16.49
C MET A 342 21.84 37.96 15.49
N VAL A 343 20.59 37.95 15.97
CA VAL A 343 19.40 38.05 15.10
C VAL A 343 19.23 39.45 14.48
N SER A 344 19.93 40.46 15.01
CA SER A 344 19.92 41.83 14.46
C SER A 344 20.94 42.06 13.34
N ALA A 345 21.72 41.04 12.94
CA ALA A 345 22.85 41.20 12.03
C ALA A 345 22.51 41.84 10.67
N HIS A 346 21.28 41.66 10.16
CA HIS A 346 20.80 42.24 8.89
C HIS A 346 20.18 43.63 9.03
N ASN A 347 20.06 44.17 10.25
CA ASN A 347 19.44 45.47 10.50
C ASN A 347 20.46 46.62 10.53
N ASP A 348 19.94 47.84 10.68
CA ASP A 348 20.74 49.06 10.79
C ASP A 348 21.66 49.02 12.01
N ALA A 349 22.85 49.61 11.84
CA ALA A 349 23.94 49.58 12.81
C ALA A 349 23.57 50.19 14.18
N ASP A 350 22.55 51.06 14.22
CA ASP A 350 22.05 51.69 15.44
C ASP A 350 21.48 50.69 16.46
N ILE A 351 20.83 49.60 16.01
CA ILE A 351 20.31 48.55 16.92
C ILE A 351 21.45 47.75 17.53
N ILE A 352 22.46 47.43 16.73
CA ILE A 352 23.66 46.72 17.18
C ILE A 352 24.42 47.57 18.20
N GLN A 353 24.63 48.87 17.91
CA GLN A 353 25.24 49.80 18.86
C GLN A 353 24.44 49.88 20.17
N LEU A 354 23.11 49.99 20.08
CA LEU A 354 22.24 50.05 21.24
C LEU A 354 22.32 48.77 22.10
N LEU A 355 22.31 47.59 21.49
CA LEU A 355 22.47 46.31 22.20
C LEU A 355 23.84 46.23 22.89
N LEU A 356 24.91 46.66 22.22
CA LEU A 356 26.27 46.71 22.77
C LEU A 356 26.38 47.70 23.94
N ASP A 357 25.75 48.87 23.85
CA ASP A 357 25.73 49.89 24.91
C ASP A 357 25.05 49.36 26.20
N TYR A 358 24.10 48.44 26.05
CA TYR A 358 23.44 47.74 27.16
C TYR A 358 24.16 46.46 27.61
N GLY A 359 25.31 46.14 27.02
CA GLY A 359 26.18 45.05 27.46
C GLY A 359 25.93 43.71 26.79
N ALA A 360 25.39 43.69 25.56
CA ALA A 360 25.40 42.50 24.72
C ALA A 360 26.85 42.00 24.50
N ASP A 361 27.08 40.70 24.61
CA ASP A 361 28.38 40.08 24.41
C ASP A 361 28.66 39.89 22.90
N PRO A 362 29.62 40.62 22.31
CA PRO A 362 29.96 40.48 20.90
C PRO A 362 30.65 39.14 20.57
N ASN A 363 31.04 38.35 21.58
CA ASN A 363 31.76 37.09 21.45
C ASN A 363 30.93 35.85 21.81
N HIS A 364 29.64 36.02 22.10
CA HIS A 364 28.75 34.88 22.37
C HIS A 364 28.75 33.90 21.18
N GLN A 365 28.74 32.60 21.48
CA GLN A 365 28.63 31.54 20.48
C GLN A 365 27.28 30.83 20.64
N ASP A 366 26.52 30.74 19.55
CA ASP A 366 25.30 29.94 19.51
C ASP A 366 25.60 28.43 19.54
N ASP A 367 24.55 27.59 19.47
CA ASP A 367 24.67 26.14 19.53
C ASP A 367 25.45 25.54 18.32
N TYR A 368 25.68 26.32 17.27
CA TYR A 368 26.45 25.97 16.08
C TYR A 368 27.83 26.66 16.03
N GLY A 369 28.21 27.33 17.12
CA GLY A 369 29.47 28.04 17.24
C GLY A 369 29.55 29.37 16.49
N TRP A 370 28.43 29.88 15.94
CA TRP A 370 28.39 31.17 15.29
C TRP A 370 28.47 32.31 16.29
N THR A 371 29.20 33.37 15.92
CA THR A 371 29.28 34.61 16.70
C THR A 371 28.50 35.73 16.02
N PRO A 372 28.11 36.80 16.74
CA PRO A 372 27.54 38.00 16.13
C PRO A 372 28.36 38.53 14.93
N LEU A 373 29.70 38.49 15.03
CA LEU A 373 30.59 38.93 13.96
C LEU A 373 30.49 38.05 12.71
N MET A 374 30.36 36.73 12.87
CA MET A 374 30.12 35.83 11.75
C MET A 374 28.76 36.10 11.11
N SER A 375 27.73 36.35 11.92
CA SER A 375 26.39 36.67 11.44
C SER A 375 26.40 37.93 10.58
N THR A 376 27.00 39.04 11.03
CA THR A 376 27.08 40.28 10.23
C THR A 376 27.91 40.14 8.96
N VAL A 377 28.97 39.34 9.00
CA VAL A 377 29.78 39.03 7.81
C VAL A 377 29.00 38.20 6.80
N SER A 378 28.22 37.21 7.26
CA SER A 378 27.43 36.35 6.37
C SER A 378 26.32 37.08 5.61
N VAL A 379 25.78 38.16 6.21
CA VAL A 379 24.78 39.04 5.56
C VAL A 379 25.42 40.26 4.88
N GLU A 380 26.75 40.30 4.83
CA GLU A 380 27.58 41.35 4.22
C GLU A 380 27.35 42.77 4.76
N ASN A 381 27.01 42.90 6.04
CA ASN A 381 26.78 44.19 6.69
C ASN A 381 28.10 44.80 7.19
N ILE A 382 28.75 45.62 6.36
CA ILE A 382 30.07 46.22 6.64
C ILE A 382 30.05 47.09 7.91
N GLU A 383 29.02 47.92 8.06
CA GLU A 383 28.94 48.90 9.15
C GLU A 383 28.74 48.19 10.50
N ALA A 384 27.82 47.23 10.56
CA ALA A 384 27.62 46.37 11.72
C ALA A 384 28.88 45.56 12.08
N THR A 385 29.58 45.03 11.07
CA THR A 385 30.83 44.28 11.26
C THR A 385 31.90 45.18 11.87
N ALA A 386 32.03 46.43 11.41
CA ALA A 386 32.98 47.39 11.98
C ALA A 386 32.66 47.69 13.45
N LEU A 387 31.38 47.92 13.78
CA LEU A 387 30.95 48.17 15.16
C LEU A 387 31.25 47.00 16.09
N LEU A 388 31.01 45.77 15.66
CA LEU A 388 31.30 44.58 16.47
C LEU A 388 32.81 44.43 16.73
N ILE A 389 33.65 44.71 15.73
CA ILE A 389 35.11 44.70 15.92
C ILE A 389 35.53 45.79 16.91
N GLU A 390 35.00 47.01 16.78
CA GLU A 390 35.27 48.11 17.70
C GLU A 390 34.83 47.79 19.13
N ALA A 391 33.74 47.03 19.28
CA ALA A 391 33.24 46.53 20.55
C ALA A 391 34.02 45.32 21.12
N GLY A 392 35.03 44.83 20.41
CA GLY A 392 35.92 43.76 20.86
C GLY A 392 35.50 42.34 20.46
N ALA A 393 34.76 42.18 19.36
CA ALA A 393 34.53 40.88 18.74
C ALA A 393 35.86 40.26 18.27
N ASP A 394 36.11 39.01 18.65
CA ASP A 394 37.31 38.25 18.31
C ASP A 394 37.09 37.48 17.00
N PRO A 395 37.76 37.87 15.89
CA PRO A 395 37.60 37.19 14.60
C PRO A 395 38.23 35.80 14.55
N SER A 396 38.90 35.34 15.62
CA SER A 396 39.55 34.02 15.69
C SER A 396 38.61 32.88 16.08
N PHE A 397 37.39 33.18 16.54
CA PHE A 397 36.37 32.15 16.75
C PHE A 397 36.09 31.40 15.45
N MET A 398 35.73 30.12 15.59
CA MET A 398 35.33 29.25 14.50
C MET A 398 34.00 28.60 14.85
N ASN A 399 33.09 28.56 13.87
CA ASN A 399 31.86 27.79 14.00
C ASN A 399 32.15 26.27 13.93
N GLU A 400 31.12 25.43 14.14
CA GLU A 400 31.28 23.97 14.12
C GLU A 400 31.78 23.41 12.78
N GLU A 401 31.56 24.14 11.68
CA GLU A 401 32.08 23.79 10.35
C GLU A 401 33.55 24.16 10.16
N GLY A 402 34.16 24.81 11.15
CA GLY A 402 35.55 25.25 11.14
C GLY A 402 35.76 26.57 10.39
N PHE A 403 34.71 27.35 10.15
CA PHE A 403 34.80 28.65 9.52
C PHE A 403 34.91 29.78 10.54
N SER A 404 35.92 30.60 10.35
CA SER A 404 36.08 31.92 10.97
C SER A 404 35.35 33.01 10.18
N ALA A 405 35.16 34.19 10.77
CA ALA A 405 34.60 35.35 10.06
C ALA A 405 35.38 35.68 8.76
N MET A 406 36.71 35.52 8.76
CA MET A 406 37.55 35.74 7.58
C MET A 406 37.27 34.72 6.46
N GLU A 407 37.00 33.47 6.82
CA GLU A 407 36.70 32.44 5.82
C GLU A 407 35.29 32.63 5.23
N ILE A 408 34.31 33.07 6.04
CA ILE A 408 32.97 33.46 5.56
C ILE A 408 33.08 34.63 4.57
N ALA A 409 33.84 35.68 4.91
CA ALA A 409 34.08 36.82 4.00
C ALA A 409 34.82 36.41 2.71
N SER A 410 35.74 35.44 2.81
CA SER A 410 36.45 34.92 1.64
C SER A 410 35.55 34.08 0.74
N ASP A 411 34.58 33.33 1.29
CA ASP A 411 33.65 32.51 0.52
C ASP A 411 32.62 33.38 -0.23
N SER A 412 32.16 34.48 0.38
CA SER A 412 31.32 35.48 -0.29
C SER A 412 32.09 36.32 -1.33
N GLY A 413 33.43 36.32 -1.29
CA GLY A 413 34.28 37.09 -2.19
C GLY A 413 34.25 38.61 -1.92
N ASN A 414 33.82 39.01 -0.72
CA ASN A 414 33.70 40.40 -0.33
C ASN A 414 35.05 40.96 0.17
N ASN A 415 35.81 41.56 -0.75
CA ASN A 415 37.15 42.09 -0.45
C ASN A 415 37.16 43.19 0.63
N GLU A 416 36.06 43.93 0.78
CA GLU A 416 35.93 45.00 1.78
C GLU A 416 35.83 44.41 3.20
N LEU A 417 35.03 43.36 3.39
CA LEU A 417 34.98 42.60 4.65
C LEU A 417 36.32 41.93 4.97
N MET A 418 36.98 41.36 3.96
CA MET A 418 38.30 40.76 4.16
C MET A 418 39.35 41.80 4.59
N GLU A 419 39.31 43.01 4.03
CA GLU A 419 40.20 44.10 4.44
C GLU A 419 39.87 44.55 5.87
N LEU A 420 38.58 44.74 6.18
CA LEU A 420 38.12 45.14 7.50
C LEU A 420 38.52 44.14 8.60
N LEU A 421 38.30 42.84 8.37
CA LEU A 421 38.70 41.77 9.29
C LEU A 421 40.23 41.58 9.35
N GLY A 422 40.94 41.93 8.26
CA GLY A 422 42.39 41.79 8.17
C GLY A 422 43.17 42.83 8.95
N ILE A 423 42.61 44.04 9.14
CA ILE A 423 43.23 45.15 9.87
C ILE A 423 43.39 44.83 11.37
N TYR A 424 42.57 43.94 11.92
CA TYR A 424 42.53 43.61 13.35
C TYR A 424 43.23 42.29 13.71
N LYS A 425 44.06 41.76 12.79
CA LYS A 425 44.81 40.50 12.98
C LYS A 425 46.19 40.67 13.62
N ASP A 426 46.61 41.89 13.97
CA ASP A 426 47.95 42.23 14.50
C ASP A 426 47.94 42.78 15.94
#